data_AF-I9P550-F1
#
_entry.id   AF-I9P550-F1
#
_cell.length_a   1.000
_cell.length_b   1.000
_cell.length_c   1.000
_cell.angle_alpha   90.00
_cell.angle_beta   90.00
_cell.angle_gamma   90.00
#
_symmetry.space_group_name_H-M   'P 1'
#
loop_
_entity.id
_entity.type
_entity.pdbx_description
1 polymer ?
#
loop_
_entity_poly.entity_id
_entity_poly.type
_entity_poly.pdbx_seq_one_letter_code
_entity_poly.pdbx_strand_id
1 'polypeptide(L)'
;MQSTGTDEELSYPTLPAFVTASIDQNTFNKAWFDAMTELPMSAQLKVAATAPDEKWNNELGLTSLNEAKIKYQGDVGTLKQTIFVELKGCIEAWADIEGQAIEPKIVAEMACYIMAIWQSDTFYLAFPTLRVLIALHGSLRTDPNRRFKSGDLNDFSVAADALSICDVFLTDRRLANLISSEELDLGTLLGCQVIHGFEAMANYFS
;
A
#
# COMPACT_ATOMS: atom_id res chain seq x y z
N MET A 1 15.36 16.61 -27.67
CA MET A 1 16.15 15.81 -26.70
C MET A 1 15.38 14.53 -26.47
N GLN A 2 15.85 13.44 -27.05
CA GLN A 2 15.26 12.12 -26.86
C GLN A 2 15.54 11.70 -25.41
N SER A 3 14.47 11.44 -24.68
CA SER A 3 14.49 10.73 -23.41
C SER A 3 14.91 9.29 -23.71
N THR A 4 16.15 8.94 -23.41
CA THR A 4 16.55 7.54 -23.27
C THR A 4 16.05 7.09 -21.90
N GLY A 5 14.79 6.66 -21.84
CA GLY A 5 14.32 5.81 -20.76
C GLY A 5 15.11 4.51 -20.86
N THR A 6 16.07 4.32 -19.97
CA THR A 6 16.55 2.99 -19.65
C THR A 6 15.39 2.32 -18.95
N ASP A 7 14.72 1.40 -19.65
CA ASP A 7 13.92 0.37 -18.99
C ASP A 7 14.84 -0.23 -17.92
N GLU A 8 14.52 -0.02 -16.65
CA GLU A 8 15.20 -0.70 -15.55
C GLU A 8 14.87 -2.19 -15.70
N GLU A 9 15.71 -2.91 -16.47
CA GLU A 9 15.67 -4.35 -16.54
C GLU A 9 15.78 -4.88 -15.11
N LEU A 10 14.74 -5.58 -14.64
CA LEU A 10 14.83 -6.36 -13.42
C LEU A 10 16.11 -7.20 -13.47
N SER A 11 17.02 -6.95 -12.53
CA SER A 11 18.28 -7.66 -12.40
C SER A 11 18.01 -9.06 -11.84
N TYR A 12 17.74 -9.99 -12.76
CA TYR A 12 17.71 -11.41 -12.45
C TYR A 12 19.14 -11.93 -12.28
N PRO A 13 19.38 -12.98 -11.49
CA PRO A 13 20.67 -13.65 -11.47
C PRO A 13 21.07 -14.01 -12.91
N THR A 14 22.22 -13.52 -13.35
CA THR A 14 22.71 -13.82 -14.68
C THR A 14 23.08 -15.30 -14.76
N LEU A 15 22.64 -15.95 -15.84
CA LEU A 15 22.98 -17.34 -16.09
C LEU A 15 24.51 -17.51 -16.13
N PRO A 16 25.07 -18.50 -15.41
CA PRO A 16 26.46 -18.86 -15.60
C PRO A 16 26.73 -19.22 -17.06
N ALA A 17 27.87 -18.79 -17.61
CA ALA A 17 28.20 -18.93 -19.03
C ALA A 17 28.17 -20.39 -19.57
N PHE A 18 28.23 -21.39 -18.69
CA PHE A 18 28.15 -22.80 -19.07
C PHE A 18 26.70 -23.29 -19.27
N VAL A 19 25.69 -22.54 -18.82
CA VAL A 19 24.26 -22.88 -18.92
C VAL A 19 23.59 -22.20 -20.12
N THR A 20 24.09 -21.04 -20.55
CA THR A 20 23.55 -20.26 -21.68
C THR A 20 23.65 -20.98 -23.03
N ALA A 21 24.44 -22.06 -23.12
CA ALA A 21 24.52 -22.90 -24.31
C ALA A 21 23.31 -23.85 -24.49
N SER A 22 22.53 -24.09 -23.44
CA SER A 22 21.44 -25.07 -23.43
C SER A 22 20.10 -24.54 -22.93
N ILE A 23 20.08 -23.41 -22.21
CA ILE A 23 18.87 -22.81 -21.63
C ILE A 23 18.89 -21.30 -21.88
N ASP A 24 17.77 -20.75 -22.36
CA ASP A 24 17.59 -19.32 -22.53
C ASP A 24 17.26 -18.61 -21.19
N GLN A 25 17.51 -17.30 -21.13
CA GLN A 25 17.33 -16.52 -19.91
C GLN A 25 15.88 -16.52 -19.39
N ASN A 26 14.87 -16.58 -20.27
CA ASN A 26 13.46 -16.56 -19.84
C ASN A 26 13.07 -17.88 -19.17
N THR A 27 13.49 -19.01 -19.74
CA THR A 27 13.31 -20.34 -19.12
C THR A 27 13.98 -20.42 -17.76
N PHE A 28 15.18 -19.84 -17.61
CA PHE A 28 15.86 -19.77 -16.31
C PHE A 28 15.14 -18.87 -15.32
N ASN A 29 14.74 -17.65 -15.73
CA ASN A 29 14.03 -16.71 -14.87
C ASN A 29 12.73 -17.31 -14.32
N LYS A 30 12.00 -18.07 -15.15
CA LYS A 30 10.82 -18.80 -14.72
C LYS A 30 11.14 -19.87 -13.68
N ALA A 31 12.11 -20.74 -13.97
CA ALA A 31 12.50 -21.80 -13.03
C ALA A 31 13.01 -21.24 -11.69
N TRP A 32 13.73 -20.11 -11.74
CA TRP A 32 14.17 -19.37 -10.56
C TRP A 32 12.98 -18.83 -9.75
N PHE A 33 12.00 -18.21 -10.43
CA PHE A 33 10.79 -17.71 -9.78
C PHE A 33 10.00 -18.84 -9.12
N ASP A 34 9.76 -19.93 -9.85
CA ASP A 34 9.05 -21.11 -9.34
C ASP A 34 9.74 -21.64 -8.07
N ALA A 35 11.07 -21.86 -8.13
CA ALA A 35 11.85 -22.30 -6.97
C ALA A 35 11.80 -21.30 -5.80
N MET A 36 11.86 -20.00 -6.06
CA MET A 36 11.76 -18.96 -5.02
C MET A 36 10.39 -18.96 -4.34
N THR A 37 9.30 -19.13 -5.11
CA THR A 37 7.94 -19.15 -4.56
C THR A 37 7.66 -20.35 -3.66
N GLU A 38 8.36 -21.47 -3.87
CA GLU A 38 8.27 -22.66 -3.03
C GLU A 38 9.05 -22.55 -1.72
N LEU A 39 9.99 -21.59 -1.61
CA LEU A 39 10.76 -21.40 -0.38
C LEU A 39 9.92 -20.81 0.75
N PRO A 40 10.22 -21.14 2.02
CA PRO A 40 9.66 -20.41 3.15
C PRO A 40 9.95 -18.90 3.04
N MET A 41 8.99 -18.07 3.44
CA MET A 41 9.13 -16.60 3.42
C MET A 41 10.42 -16.11 4.10
N SER A 42 10.86 -16.78 5.17
CA SER A 42 12.13 -16.45 5.85
C SER A 42 13.38 -16.64 4.99
N ALA A 43 13.36 -17.57 4.05
CA ALA A 43 14.42 -17.78 3.08
C ALA A 43 14.32 -16.78 1.92
N GLN A 44 13.10 -16.50 1.44
CA GLN A 44 12.85 -15.45 0.44
C GLN A 44 13.37 -14.08 0.93
N LEU A 45 13.08 -13.73 2.19
CA LEU A 45 13.57 -12.49 2.82
C LEU A 45 15.09 -12.43 2.93
N LYS A 46 15.77 -13.56 3.17
CA LYS A 46 17.24 -13.60 3.18
C LYS A 46 17.81 -13.32 1.79
N VAL A 47 17.24 -13.93 0.75
CA VAL A 47 17.64 -13.69 -0.64
C VAL A 47 17.44 -12.22 -1.00
N ALA A 48 16.27 -11.65 -0.71
CA ALA A 48 15.98 -10.24 -0.93
C ALA A 48 16.93 -9.30 -0.16
N ALA A 49 17.26 -9.62 1.09
CA ALA A 49 18.18 -8.82 1.89
C ALA A 49 19.62 -8.77 1.32
N THR A 50 20.02 -9.82 0.59
CA THR A 50 21.33 -9.96 -0.05
C THR A 50 21.36 -9.54 -1.52
N ALA A 51 20.23 -9.08 -2.08
CA ALA A 51 20.17 -8.65 -3.47
C ALA A 51 21.17 -7.49 -3.72
N PRO A 52 21.90 -7.52 -4.85
CA PRO A 52 22.88 -6.49 -5.19
C PRO A 52 22.25 -5.17 -5.66
N ASP A 53 20.97 -5.22 -6.06
CA ASP A 53 20.24 -4.09 -6.64
C ASP A 53 19.72 -3.12 -5.58
N GLU A 54 19.08 -2.04 -6.04
CA GLU A 54 18.44 -1.08 -5.15
C GLU A 54 17.47 -1.77 -4.21
N LYS A 55 17.72 -1.55 -2.92
CA LYS A 55 16.84 -2.05 -1.86
C LYS A 55 15.63 -1.15 -1.79
N TRP A 56 14.51 -1.74 -1.37
CA TRP A 56 13.29 -1.02 -1.08
C TRP A 56 13.58 0.22 -0.21
N ASN A 57 13.26 1.40 -0.75
CA ASN A 57 13.48 2.68 -0.08
C ASN A 57 12.17 3.19 0.54
N ASN A 58 12.03 2.95 1.84
CA ASN A 58 10.88 3.42 2.64
C ASN A 58 10.79 4.95 2.78
N GLU A 59 11.78 5.70 2.30
CA GLU A 59 11.82 7.15 2.36
C GLU A 59 11.33 7.83 1.07
N LEU A 60 11.17 7.05 -0.01
CA LEU A 60 10.76 7.58 -1.31
C LEU A 60 9.39 8.28 -1.19
N GLY A 61 9.34 9.54 -1.63
CA GLY A 61 8.12 10.36 -1.61
C GLY A 61 7.73 10.93 -0.24
N LEU A 62 8.43 10.62 0.87
CA LEU A 62 8.06 11.14 2.19
C LEU A 62 8.19 12.66 2.31
N THR A 63 9.23 13.24 1.70
CA THR A 63 9.46 14.69 1.73
C THR A 63 8.32 15.42 1.04
N SER A 64 8.00 15.03 -0.20
CA SER A 64 6.92 15.64 -0.98
C SER A 64 5.56 15.44 -0.32
N LEU A 65 5.28 14.26 0.27
CA LEU A 65 4.05 14.00 1.01
C LEU A 65 3.90 14.90 2.23
N ASN A 66 4.96 15.05 3.05
CA ASN A 66 4.92 15.89 4.24
C ASN A 66 4.86 17.38 3.90
N GLU A 67 5.56 17.83 2.86
CA GLU A 67 5.47 19.21 2.36
C GLU A 67 4.07 19.54 1.86
N ALA A 68 3.47 18.66 1.04
CA ALA A 68 2.10 18.81 0.57
C ALA A 68 1.11 18.81 1.73
N LYS A 69 1.26 17.90 2.69
CA LYS A 69 0.44 17.86 3.91
C LYS A 69 0.49 19.21 4.64
N ILE A 70 1.68 19.73 4.91
CA ILE A 70 1.83 21.02 5.63
C ILE A 70 1.19 22.16 4.83
N LYS A 71 1.42 22.19 3.52
CA LYS A 71 0.91 23.25 2.62
C LYS A 71 -0.62 23.29 2.59
N TYR A 72 -1.27 22.13 2.56
CA TYR A 72 -2.72 22.00 2.37
C TYR A 72 -3.46 21.59 3.66
N GLN A 73 -2.79 21.61 4.82
CA GLN A 73 -3.36 21.18 6.10
C GLN A 73 -4.63 21.95 6.48
N GLY A 74 -4.73 23.22 6.09
CA GLY A 74 -5.88 24.08 6.37
C GLY A 74 -7.07 23.90 5.44
N ASP A 75 -6.90 23.16 4.33
CA ASP A 75 -7.93 23.04 3.29
C ASP A 75 -8.95 21.93 3.59
N VAL A 76 -8.63 21.04 4.53
CA VAL A 76 -9.47 19.92 4.95
C VAL A 76 -9.75 20.01 6.45
N GLY A 77 -11.03 20.03 6.83
CA GLY A 77 -11.45 20.19 8.23
C GLY A 77 -11.94 18.90 8.89
N THR A 78 -12.18 17.84 8.11
CA THR A 78 -12.71 16.56 8.61
C THR A 78 -12.08 15.38 7.88
N LEU A 79 -12.01 14.22 8.53
CA LEU A 79 -11.51 12.99 7.91
C LEU A 79 -12.27 12.63 6.61
N LYS A 80 -13.59 12.84 6.57
CA LYS A 80 -14.40 12.59 5.36
C LYS A 80 -13.96 13.46 4.17
N GLN A 81 -13.67 14.74 4.42
CA GLN A 81 -13.15 15.63 3.37
C GLN A 81 -11.75 15.19 2.92
N THR A 82 -10.89 14.78 3.85
CA THR A 82 -9.57 14.27 3.51
C THR A 82 -9.66 12.97 2.69
N ILE A 83 -10.52 12.02 3.08
CA ILE A 83 -10.81 10.80 2.32
C ILE A 83 -11.25 11.12 0.89
N PHE A 84 -12.13 12.12 0.72
CA PHE A 84 -12.56 12.57 -0.60
C PHE A 84 -11.38 13.08 -1.45
N VAL A 85 -10.52 13.92 -0.88
CA VAL A 85 -9.34 14.47 -1.57
C VAL A 85 -8.34 13.36 -1.94
N GLU A 86 -8.06 12.43 -1.02
CA GLU A 86 -7.20 11.27 -1.28
C GLU A 86 -7.74 10.38 -2.39
N LEU A 87 -9.05 10.14 -2.39
CA LEU A 87 -9.70 9.32 -3.41
C LEU A 87 -9.59 9.96 -4.78
N LYS A 88 -9.79 11.28 -4.87
CA LYS A 88 -9.55 12.02 -6.12
C LYS A 88 -8.11 11.87 -6.60
N GLY A 89 -7.13 12.08 -5.70
CA GLY A 89 -5.72 11.95 -6.04
C GLY A 89 -5.35 10.54 -6.51
N CYS A 90 -5.97 9.50 -5.94
CA CYS A 90 -5.80 8.12 -6.38
C CYS A 90 -6.37 7.89 -7.79
N ILE A 91 -7.56 8.42 -8.09
CA ILE A 91 -8.17 8.34 -9.42
C ILE A 91 -7.34 9.10 -10.46
N GLU A 92 -6.84 10.29 -10.12
CA GLU A 92 -5.96 11.09 -10.98
C GLU A 92 -4.65 10.37 -11.27
N ALA A 93 -4.00 9.80 -10.25
CA ALA A 93 -2.78 9.02 -10.42
C ALA A 93 -2.99 7.77 -11.29
N TRP A 94 -4.11 7.07 -11.11
CA TRP A 94 -4.48 5.94 -11.97
C TRP A 94 -4.69 6.40 -13.43
N ALA A 95 -5.41 7.49 -13.64
CA ALA A 95 -5.65 8.03 -14.97
C ALA A 95 -4.34 8.43 -15.68
N ASP A 96 -3.40 9.05 -14.96
CA ASP A 96 -2.08 9.40 -15.48
C ASP A 96 -1.27 8.16 -15.91
N ILE A 97 -1.29 7.09 -15.11
CA ILE A 97 -0.61 5.81 -15.42
C ILE A 97 -1.21 5.18 -16.69
N GLU A 98 -2.53 5.22 -16.83
CA GLU A 98 -3.24 4.68 -17.99
C GLU A 98 -3.20 5.62 -19.22
N GLY A 99 -2.55 6.78 -19.12
CA GLY A 99 -2.51 7.79 -20.18
C GLY A 99 -3.88 8.38 -20.52
N GLN A 100 -4.81 8.38 -19.56
CA GLN A 100 -6.16 8.91 -19.72
C GLN A 100 -6.27 10.33 -19.16
N ALA A 101 -6.69 11.25 -20.01
CA ALA A 101 -7.06 12.59 -19.57
C ALA A 101 -8.51 12.60 -19.08
N ILE A 102 -8.72 12.61 -17.77
CA ILE A 102 -10.04 12.70 -17.14
C ILE A 102 -10.27 14.12 -16.66
N GLU A 103 -11.43 14.70 -16.97
CA GLU A 103 -11.79 16.04 -16.50
C GLU A 103 -11.88 16.06 -14.95
N PRO A 104 -11.35 17.07 -14.25
CA PRO A 104 -11.38 17.14 -12.78
C PRO A 104 -12.79 17.01 -12.17
N LYS A 105 -13.81 17.44 -12.90
CA LYS A 105 -15.22 17.28 -12.51
C LYS A 105 -15.63 15.81 -12.47
N ILE A 106 -15.24 15.03 -13.48
CA ILE A 106 -15.53 13.58 -13.55
C ILE A 106 -14.80 12.84 -12.42
N VAL A 107 -13.54 13.21 -12.14
CA VAL A 107 -12.79 12.67 -10.99
C VAL A 107 -13.55 12.91 -9.67
N ALA A 108 -14.04 14.14 -9.47
CA ALA A 108 -14.82 14.48 -8.28
C ALA A 108 -16.14 13.71 -8.21
N GLU A 109 -16.84 13.53 -9.33
CA GLU A 109 -18.05 12.71 -9.41
C GLU A 109 -17.75 11.24 -9.06
N MET A 110 -16.71 10.63 -9.64
CA MET A 110 -16.28 9.27 -9.32
C MET A 110 -15.97 9.08 -7.84
N ALA A 111 -15.22 10.02 -7.24
CA ALA A 111 -14.92 9.99 -5.81
C ALA A 111 -16.20 10.07 -4.95
N CYS A 112 -17.12 10.96 -5.29
CA CYS A 112 -18.44 11.06 -4.64
C CYS A 112 -19.24 9.76 -4.77
N TYR A 113 -19.26 9.13 -5.95
CA TYR A 113 -19.97 7.87 -6.19
C TYR A 113 -19.41 6.74 -5.33
N ILE A 114 -18.09 6.56 -5.28
CA ILE A 114 -17.45 5.54 -4.43
C ILE A 114 -17.76 5.79 -2.95
N MET A 115 -17.66 7.04 -2.48
CA MET A 115 -18.02 7.37 -1.11
C MET A 115 -19.50 7.10 -0.80
N ALA A 116 -20.40 7.36 -1.75
CA ALA A 116 -21.82 7.06 -1.59
C ALA A 116 -22.08 5.54 -1.52
N ILE A 117 -21.38 4.75 -2.34
CA ILE A 117 -21.41 3.28 -2.30
C ILE A 117 -21.00 2.77 -0.91
N TRP A 118 -19.95 3.34 -0.31
CA TRP A 118 -19.50 2.98 1.04
C TRP A 118 -20.50 3.30 2.16
N GLN A 119 -21.48 4.17 1.91
CA GLN A 119 -22.57 4.48 2.83
C GLN A 119 -23.85 3.65 2.57
N SER A 120 -23.85 2.81 1.54
CA SER A 120 -25.01 1.98 1.19
C SER A 120 -25.04 0.67 1.98
N ASP A 121 -26.22 0.16 2.29
CA ASP A 121 -26.37 -1.11 3.03
C ASP A 121 -25.85 -2.32 2.23
N THR A 122 -25.89 -2.25 0.91
CA THR A 122 -25.55 -3.40 0.03
C THR A 122 -24.08 -3.47 -0.31
N PHE A 123 -23.43 -2.32 -0.49
CA PHE A 123 -22.07 -2.24 -1.03
C PHE A 123 -21.11 -1.46 -0.12
N TYR A 124 -21.42 -1.36 1.18
CA TYR A 124 -20.53 -0.69 2.14
C TYR A 124 -19.10 -1.26 2.14
N LEU A 125 -18.92 -2.55 1.78
CA LEU A 125 -17.62 -3.22 1.68
C LEU A 125 -16.96 -3.14 0.29
N ALA A 126 -17.50 -2.37 -0.66
CA ALA A 126 -16.88 -2.24 -1.98
C ALA A 126 -15.48 -1.63 -1.87
N PHE A 127 -14.53 -2.10 -2.69
CA PHE A 127 -13.15 -1.59 -2.74
C PHE A 127 -12.44 -1.53 -1.38
N PRO A 128 -12.39 -2.64 -0.60
CA PRO A 128 -11.93 -2.60 0.78
C PRO A 128 -10.47 -2.16 0.91
N THR A 129 -9.58 -2.64 0.04
CA THR A 129 -8.17 -2.22 -0.01
C THR A 129 -8.04 -0.71 -0.24
N LEU A 130 -8.76 -0.17 -1.23
CA LEU A 130 -8.77 1.25 -1.55
C LEU A 130 -9.30 2.08 -0.38
N ARG A 131 -10.38 1.61 0.26
CA ARG A 131 -10.99 2.25 1.43
C ARG A 131 -10.00 2.34 2.58
N VAL A 132 -9.31 1.25 2.91
CA VAL A 132 -8.30 1.23 3.98
C VAL A 132 -7.15 2.18 3.67
N LEU A 133 -6.56 2.09 2.48
CA LEU A 133 -5.42 2.94 2.08
C LEU A 133 -5.75 4.42 2.23
N ILE A 134 -6.87 4.84 1.63
CA ILE A 134 -7.31 6.23 1.66
C ILE A 134 -7.64 6.69 3.08
N ALA A 135 -8.27 5.82 3.88
CA ALA A 135 -8.64 6.18 5.24
C ALA A 135 -7.42 6.33 6.16
N LEU A 136 -6.40 5.47 6.02
CA LEU A 136 -5.15 5.59 6.77
C LEU A 136 -4.33 6.83 6.32
N HIS A 137 -4.22 7.06 5.01
CA HIS A 137 -3.60 8.28 4.47
C HIS A 137 -4.32 9.54 4.94
N GLY A 138 -5.65 9.54 4.85
CA GLY A 138 -6.50 10.65 5.25
C GLY A 138 -6.41 10.94 6.75
N SER A 139 -6.35 9.90 7.58
CA SER A 139 -6.19 10.07 9.03
C SER A 139 -4.87 10.75 9.38
N LEU A 140 -3.75 10.32 8.77
CA LEU A 140 -2.47 11.00 8.97
C LEU A 140 -2.49 12.45 8.48
N ARG A 141 -3.11 12.71 7.33
CA ARG A 141 -3.23 14.08 6.80
C ARG A 141 -4.09 14.98 7.67
N THR A 142 -5.12 14.43 8.30
CA THR A 142 -6.04 15.21 9.14
C THR A 142 -5.39 15.60 10.49
N ASP A 143 -4.45 14.80 11.00
CA ASP A 143 -3.71 15.12 12.23
C ASP A 143 -2.55 16.12 11.96
N PRO A 144 -2.62 17.39 12.41
CA PRO A 144 -1.57 18.38 12.17
C PRO A 144 -0.26 18.07 12.90
N ASN A 145 -0.31 17.29 13.99
CA ASN A 145 0.85 16.98 14.81
C ASN A 145 1.60 15.74 14.31
N ARG A 146 1.01 14.97 13.41
CA ARG A 146 1.61 13.75 12.84
C ARG A 146 2.21 14.02 11.47
N ARG A 147 3.30 13.32 11.18
CA ARG A 147 3.99 13.32 9.88
C ARG A 147 4.10 11.89 9.38
N PHE A 148 4.15 11.71 8.06
CA PHE A 148 4.51 10.45 7.45
C PHE A 148 5.97 10.13 7.78
N LYS A 149 6.22 8.91 8.25
CA LYS A 149 7.55 8.38 8.58
C LYS A 149 7.91 7.22 7.66
N SER A 150 9.20 6.90 7.62
CA SER A 150 9.71 5.71 6.95
C SER A 150 8.97 4.47 7.46
N GLY A 151 8.45 3.68 6.52
CA GLY A 151 7.64 2.49 6.80
C GLY A 151 6.13 2.71 6.84
N ASP A 152 5.64 3.93 7.13
CA ASP A 152 4.19 4.17 7.29
C ASP A 152 3.40 3.76 6.03
N LEU A 153 3.91 4.06 4.82
CA LEU A 153 3.24 3.71 3.57
C LEU A 153 3.17 2.20 3.33
N ASN A 154 4.24 1.48 3.67
CA ASN A 154 4.27 0.02 3.56
C ASN A 154 3.35 -0.62 4.59
N ASP A 155 3.35 -0.11 5.82
CA ASP A 155 2.44 -0.55 6.89
C ASP A 155 0.97 -0.35 6.47
N PHE A 156 0.65 0.74 5.76
CA PHE A 156 -0.70 0.98 5.23
C PHE A 156 -1.07 -0.01 4.13
N SER A 157 -0.14 -0.35 3.23
CA SER A 157 -0.36 -1.39 2.22
C SER A 157 -0.63 -2.75 2.87
N VAL A 158 0.21 -3.15 3.82
CA VAL A 158 0.05 -4.42 4.55
C VAL A 158 -1.27 -4.44 5.32
N ALA A 159 -1.65 -3.33 5.96
CA ALA A 159 -2.94 -3.22 6.63
C ALA A 159 -4.12 -3.31 5.66
N ALA A 160 -4.02 -2.67 4.48
CA ALA A 160 -5.07 -2.72 3.46
C ALA A 160 -5.28 -4.13 2.92
N ASP A 161 -4.20 -4.88 2.72
CA ASP A 161 -4.28 -6.28 2.31
C ASP A 161 -4.87 -7.14 3.45
N ALA A 162 -4.28 -7.07 4.64
CA ALA A 162 -4.66 -7.92 5.77
C ALA A 162 -6.10 -7.68 6.24
N LEU A 163 -6.51 -6.43 6.44
CA LEU A 163 -7.85 -6.12 6.95
C LEU A 163 -8.96 -6.54 5.97
N SER A 164 -8.65 -6.60 4.67
CA SER A 164 -9.65 -6.92 3.64
C SER A 164 -9.90 -8.42 3.50
N ILE A 165 -8.96 -9.27 3.93
CA ILE A 165 -8.99 -10.72 3.61
C ILE A 165 -8.79 -11.63 4.83
N CYS A 166 -8.14 -11.16 5.89
CA CYS A 166 -7.78 -11.98 7.04
C CYS A 166 -8.82 -11.86 8.15
N ASP A 167 -9.07 -12.97 8.87
CA ASP A 167 -9.85 -12.93 10.11
C ASP A 167 -9.12 -12.17 11.23
N VAL A 168 -7.77 -12.22 11.22
CA VAL A 168 -6.92 -11.61 12.25
C VAL A 168 -5.71 -10.92 11.63
N PHE A 169 -5.45 -9.69 12.08
CA PHE A 169 -4.27 -8.91 11.71
C PHE A 169 -3.39 -8.64 12.94
N LEU A 170 -2.22 -9.26 12.97
CA LEU A 170 -1.22 -9.06 14.02
C LEU A 170 -0.29 -7.91 13.63
N THR A 171 -0.25 -6.84 14.43
CA THR A 171 0.54 -5.66 14.08
C THR A 171 1.10 -4.94 15.31
N ASP A 172 1.94 -3.93 15.10
CA ASP A 172 2.47 -3.11 16.18
C ASP A 172 1.38 -2.19 16.78
N ARG A 173 1.63 -1.69 17.99
CA ARG A 173 0.66 -0.89 18.73
C ARG A 173 0.28 0.42 18.01
N ARG A 174 1.22 1.07 17.33
CA ARG A 174 0.99 2.36 16.68
C ARG A 174 0.03 2.19 15.52
N LEU A 175 0.22 1.16 14.69
CA LEU A 175 -0.66 0.88 13.57
C LEU A 175 -2.03 0.38 14.04
N ALA A 176 -2.06 -0.52 15.03
CA ALA A 176 -3.32 -1.00 15.61
C ALA A 176 -4.17 0.14 16.17
N ASN A 177 -3.58 1.06 16.94
CA ASN A 177 -4.30 2.21 17.49
C ASN A 177 -4.84 3.14 16.40
N LEU A 178 -4.15 3.26 15.26
CA LEU A 178 -4.62 4.06 14.13
C LEU A 178 -5.83 3.38 13.47
N ILE A 179 -5.72 2.09 13.16
CA ILE A 179 -6.76 1.27 12.52
C ILE A 179 -8.04 1.25 13.36
N SER A 180 -7.90 1.08 14.68
CA SER A 180 -9.01 0.99 15.64
C SER A 180 -9.44 2.34 16.22
N SER A 181 -9.02 3.47 15.62
CA SER A 181 -9.47 4.79 16.06
C SER A 181 -10.97 4.96 15.82
N GLU A 182 -11.66 5.73 16.69
CA GLU A 182 -13.12 5.90 16.65
C GLU A 182 -13.65 6.41 15.30
N GLU A 183 -12.87 7.27 14.61
CA GLU A 183 -13.27 7.81 13.31
C GLU A 183 -13.15 6.80 12.15
N LEU A 184 -12.31 5.76 12.33
CA LEU A 184 -11.96 4.79 11.31
C LEU A 184 -12.62 3.42 11.54
N ASP A 185 -12.36 2.85 12.72
CA ASP A 185 -12.81 1.53 13.18
C ASP A 185 -12.74 0.44 12.09
N LEU A 186 -11.62 0.41 11.35
CA LEU A 186 -11.50 -0.40 10.13
C LEU A 186 -11.50 -1.90 10.41
N GLY A 187 -10.99 -2.31 11.58
CA GLY A 187 -11.02 -3.71 12.01
C GLY A 187 -12.47 -4.21 12.16
N THR A 188 -13.30 -3.45 12.88
CA THR A 188 -14.73 -3.79 13.03
C THR A 188 -15.47 -3.69 11.71
N LEU A 189 -15.23 -2.63 10.93
CA LEU A 189 -15.85 -2.42 9.63
C LEU A 189 -15.66 -3.61 8.68
N LEU A 190 -14.44 -4.16 8.65
CA LEU A 190 -14.06 -5.26 7.74
C LEU A 190 -14.13 -6.64 8.40
N GLY A 191 -14.51 -6.73 9.68
CA GLY A 191 -14.58 -7.99 10.41
C GLY A 191 -13.22 -8.62 10.71
N CYS A 192 -12.14 -7.84 10.71
CA CYS A 192 -10.79 -8.30 10.99
C CYS A 192 -10.39 -7.96 12.44
N GLN A 193 -10.03 -8.97 13.24
CA GLN A 193 -9.54 -8.76 14.59
C GLN A 193 -8.11 -8.21 14.56
N VAL A 194 -7.92 -6.99 15.05
CA VAL A 194 -6.60 -6.37 15.15
C VAL A 194 -5.99 -6.67 16.51
N ILE A 195 -4.88 -7.41 16.54
CA ILE A 195 -4.17 -7.79 17.76
C ILE A 195 -2.78 -7.15 17.75
N HIS A 196 -2.40 -6.56 18.88
CA HIS A 196 -1.08 -5.96 19.04
C HIS A 196 -0.40 -6.36 20.35
N GLY A 197 0.93 -6.37 20.34
CA GLY A 197 1.75 -6.69 21.50
C GLY A 197 1.99 -8.18 21.70
N PHE A 198 3.20 -8.51 22.15
CA PHE A 198 3.72 -9.87 22.18
C PHE A 198 2.82 -10.85 22.97
N GLU A 199 2.37 -10.47 24.16
CA GLU A 199 1.56 -11.34 25.02
C GLU A 199 0.20 -11.68 24.38
N ALA A 200 -0.49 -10.68 23.82
CA ALA A 200 -1.78 -10.89 23.16
C ALA A 200 -1.63 -11.76 21.90
N MET A 201 -0.56 -11.54 21.13
CA MET A 201 -0.24 -12.38 19.97
C MET A 201 0.08 -13.82 20.39
N ALA A 202 0.86 -14.02 21.46
CA ALA A 202 1.19 -15.35 21.95
C ALA A 202 -0.05 -16.11 22.44
N ASN A 203 -0.95 -15.43 23.16
CA ASN A 203 -2.20 -15.99 23.65
C ASN A 203 -3.16 -16.38 22.52
N TYR A 204 -3.11 -15.69 21.37
CA TYR A 204 -3.94 -16.02 20.21
C TYR A 204 -3.55 -17.38 19.57
N PHE A 205 -2.27 -17.75 19.62
CA PHE A 205 -1.76 -19.00 19.06
C PHE A 205 -1.71 -20.17 20.05
N SER A 206 -2.07 -19.92 21.32
CA SER A 206 -2.04 -20.92 22.40
C SER A 206 -3.38 -21.66 22.49
#